data_AF-A0A1I2Z6S2-F1
#
_entry.id   AF-A0A1I2Z6S2-F1
#
_cell.length_a   1.000
_cell.length_b   1.000
_cell.length_c   1.000
_cell.angle_alpha   90.00
_cell.angle_beta   90.00
_cell.angle_gamma   90.00
#
_symmetry.space_group_name_H-M   'P 1'
#
loop_
_entity.id
_entity.type
_entity.pdbx_description
1 polymer ?
#
loop_
_entity_poly.entity_id
_entity_poly.type
_entity_poly.pdbx_seq_one_letter_code
_entity_poly.pdbx_strand_id
1 'polypeptide(L)' 'MMVNLKYRVYEAQNFGESDTYLVAMSSVREISVREEIARGERLMQLGSLVAEVDKRNEAISIADCEL' A
#
# COMPACT_ATOMS: atom_id res chain seq x y z
N MET A 1 -16.27 8.41 18.37
CA MET A 1 -15.79 8.93 17.06
C MET A 1 -15.49 7.72 16.20
N MET A 2 -16.32 7.40 15.20
CA MET A 2 -16.02 6.31 14.28
C MET A 2 -14.84 6.76 13.42
N VAL A 3 -13.68 6.13 13.59
CA VAL A 3 -12.55 6.30 12.67
C VAL A 3 -13.00 5.69 11.34
N ASN A 4 -13.29 6.53 10.35
CA ASN A 4 -13.48 6.04 8.98
C ASN A 4 -12.14 5.53 8.49
N LEU A 5 -11.95 4.22 8.58
CA LEU A 5 -10.74 3.54 8.14
C LEU A 5 -10.70 3.59 6.61
N LYS A 6 -9.80 4.42 6.07
CA LYS A 6 -9.51 4.46 4.63
C LYS A 6 -8.58 3.31 4.25
N TYR A 7 -8.74 2.82 3.03
CA TYR A 7 -7.85 1.87 2.40
C TYR A 7 -7.21 2.53 1.19
N ARG A 8 -5.90 2.34 1.05
CA ARG A 8 -5.07 2.98 0.03
C ARG A 8 -4.36 1.91 -0.78
N VAL A 9 -4.27 2.15 -2.08
CA VAL A 9 -3.51 1.31 -3.00
C VAL A 9 -2.31 2.11 -3.46
N TYR A 10 -1.12 1.56 -3.29
CA TYR A 10 0.13 2.16 -3.72
C TYR A 10 0.80 1.30 -4.78
N GLU A 11 1.51 1.95 -5.68
CA GLU A 11 2.61 1.29 -6.38
C GLU A 11 3.69 0.94 -5.36
N ALA A 12 4.29 -0.24 -5.52
CA ALA A 12 5.34 -0.74 -4.67
C ALA A 12 6.40 -1.46 -5.52
N GLN A 13 7.62 -1.47 -5.01
CA GLN A 13 8.74 -2.16 -5.63
C GLN A 13 9.65 -2.71 -4.55
N ASN A 14 10.08 -3.97 -4.68
CA ASN A 14 11.08 -4.53 -3.78
C ASN A 14 12.47 -4.05 -4.16
N PHE A 15 13.34 -3.88 -3.17
CA PHE A 15 14.70 -3.43 -3.44
C PHE A 15 15.48 -4.51 -4.20
N GLY A 16 16.01 -4.16 -5.36
CA GLY A 16 16.71 -5.10 -6.26
C GLY A 16 15.82 -5.77 -7.32
N GLU A 17 14.50 -5.53 -7.29
CA GLU A 17 13.57 -5.95 -8.34
C GLU A 17 13.25 -4.79 -9.27
N SER A 18 13.04 -5.08 -10.56
CA SER A 18 12.67 -4.06 -11.55
C SER A 18 11.16 -3.85 -11.63
N ASP A 19 10.38 -4.85 -11.24
CA ASP A 19 8.94 -4.85 -11.42
C ASP A 19 8.25 -4.06 -10.31
N THR A 20 7.24 -3.29 -10.70
CA THR A 20 6.34 -2.61 -9.78
C THR A 20 5.06 -3.42 -9.64
N TYR A 21 4.51 -3.46 -8.43
CA TYR A 21 3.24 -4.12 -8.13
C TYR A 21 2.34 -3.20 -7.30
N LEU A 22 1.05 -3.51 -7.25
CA LEU A 22 0.11 -2.75 -6.42
C LEU A 22 -0.03 -3.41 -5.05
N VAL A 23 -0.10 -2.58 -4.01
CA VAL A 23 -0.33 -3.04 -2.64
C VAL A 23 -1.47 -2.25 -2.00
N ALA A 24 -2.51 -2.98 -1.58
CA ALA A 24 -3.60 -2.43 -0.80
C ALA A 24 -3.30 -2.52 0.71
N MET A 25 -3.48 -1.41 1.43
CA MET A 25 -3.36 -1.39 2.89
C MET A 25 -4.31 -0.37 3.52
N SER A 26 -4.62 -0.52 4.80
CA SER A 26 -5.35 0.51 5.53
C SER A 26 -4.46 1.72 5.80
N SER A 27 -5.05 2.91 5.98
CA SER A 27 -4.33 4.13 6.35
C SER A 27 -3.54 3.98 7.66
N VAL A 28 -4.00 3.11 8.56
CA VAL A 28 -3.28 2.78 9.79
C VAL A 28 -2.07 1.89 9.50
N ARG A 29 -2.22 0.86 8.66
CA ARG A 29 -1.10 -0.04 8.30
C ARG A 29 -0.03 0.70 7.48
N GLU A 30 -0.42 1.69 6.69
CA GLU A 30 0.50 2.54 5.93
C GLU A 30 1.56 3.17 6.83
N ILE A 31 1.16 3.71 7.99
CA ILE A 31 2.08 4.35 8.94
C ILE A 31 3.16 3.35 9.38
N SER A 32 2.75 2.18 9.85
CA SER A 32 3.69 1.14 10.28
C SER A 32 4.58 0.65 9.14
N VAL A 33 4.04 0.47 7.93
CA VAL A 33 4.83 0.04 6.76
C VAL A 33 5.89 1.07 6.41
N ARG A 34 5.57 2.37 6.46
CA ARG A 34 6.56 3.43 6.21
C ARG A 34 7.66 3.44 7.26
N GLU A 35 7.33 3.19 8.52
CA GLU A 35 8.34 3.05 9.59
C GLU A 35 9.23 1.82 9.38
N GLU A 36 8.66 0.67 9.01
CA GLU A 36 9.41 -0.55 8.68
C GLU A 36 10.39 -0.32 7.50
N ILE A 37 9.95 0.39 6.46
CA ILE A 37 10.79 0.78 5.31
C ILE A 37 11.92 1.71 5.77
N ALA A 38 11.60 2.75 6.54
CA ALA A 38 12.58 3.72 7.02
C ALA A 38 13.65 3.09 7.93
N ARG A 39 13.30 2.04 8.67
CA ARG A 39 14.23 1.26 9.51
C ARG A 39 15.02 0.21 8.72
N GLY A 40 14.68 -0.02 7.45
CA GLY A 40 15.28 -1.10 6.65
C GLY A 40 14.79 -2.50 7.05
N GLU A 41 13.74 -2.61 7.88
CA GLU A 41 13.11 -3.88 8.26
C GLU A 41 12.30 -4.46 7.09
N ARG A 42 11.90 -3.60 6.15
CA ARG A 42 11.19 -3.98 4.93
C ARG A 42 11.90 -3.42 3.71
N LEU A 43 12.49 -4.31 2.91
CA LEU A 43 13.25 -3.97 1.71
C LEU A 43 12.34 -3.72 0.51
N MET A 44 11.53 -2.67 0.61
CA MET A 44 10.66 -2.20 -0.47
C MET A 44 10.55 -0.68 -0.44
N GLN A 45 10.01 -0.10 -1.50
CA GLN A 45 9.58 1.29 -1.54
C GLN A 45 8.09 1.38 -1.90
N LEU A 46 7.42 2.39 -1.35
CA LEU A 46 6.08 2.80 -1.76
C LEU A 46 6.22 3.96 -2.73
N GLY A 47 5.73 3.77 -3.95
CA GLY A 47 5.65 4.77 -5.00
C GLY A 47 4.37 5.61 -4.90
N SER A 48 3.71 5.82 -6.04
CA SER A 48 2.54 6.68 -6.15
C SER A 48 1.32 6.07 -5.45
N LEU A 49 0.47 6.92 -4.86
CA LEU A 49 -0.87 6.52 -4.44
C LEU A 49 -1.74 6.38 -5.69
N VAL A 50 -2.28 5.18 -5.91
CA VAL A 50 -3.14 4.85 -7.06
C VAL A 50 -4.61 5.10 -6.73
N ALA A 51 -5.05 4.72 -5.53
CA ALA A 51 -6.44 4.89 -5.11
C ALA A 51 -6.58 5.03 -3.59
N GLU A 52 -7.63 5.73 -3.15
CA GLU A 52 -8.10 5.74 -1.76
C GLU A 52 -9.61 5.44 -1.75
N VAL A 53 -10.01 4.43 -0.98
CA VAL A 53 -11.39 3.93 -0.90
C VAL A 53 -11.81 3.66 0.55
N ASP A 54 -13.11 3.61 0.80
CA ASP A 54 -13.67 3.34 2.13
C ASP A 54 -13.83 1.83 2.43
N LYS A 55 -13.66 0.97 1.42
CA LYS A 55 -13.90 -0.47 1.53
C LYS A 55 -12.65 -1.27 1.25
N ARG A 56 -12.30 -2.17 2.18
CA ARG A 56 -11.17 -3.10 2.03
C ARG A 56 -11.22 -3.88 0.73
N ASN A 57 -12.37 -4.48 0.42
CA ASN A 57 -12.51 -5.36 -0.74
C ASN A 57 -12.36 -4.61 -2.06
N GLU A 58 -12.72 -3.33 -2.10
CA GLU A 58 -12.54 -2.47 -3.26
C GLU A 58 -11.04 -2.19 -3.46
N ALA A 59 -10.30 -1.87 -2.40
CA ALA A 59 -8.85 -1.69 -2.46
C ALA A 59 -8.12 -2.95 -2.93
N ILE A 60 -8.52 -4.12 -2.42
CA ILE A 60 -7.97 -5.42 -2.85
C ILE A 60 -8.26 -5.66 -4.33
N SER A 61 -9.50 -5.44 -4.77
CA SER A 61 -9.86 -5.60 -6.18
C SER A 61 -9.07 -4.69 -7.10
N ILE A 62 -8.72 -3.47 -6.66
CA ILE A 62 -7.87 -2.55 -7.43
C ILE A 62 -6.43 -3.06 -7.48
N ALA A 63 -5.90 -3.59 -6.37
CA ALA A 63 -4.52 -4.09 -6.32
C ALA A 63 -4.33 -5.41 -7.08
N ASP A 64 -5.35 -6.25 -7.13
CA ASP A 64 -5.33 -7.54 -7.83
C ASP A 64 -5.57 -7.41 -9.35
N CYS A 65 -6.05 -6.26 -9.82
CA CYS A 65 -6.11 -5.99 -11.26
C CYS A 65 -4.67 -5.91 -11.81
N GLU A 66 -4.27 -6.91 -12.61
CA GLU A 66 -3.00 -6.90 -13.33
C GLU A 66 -2.89 -5.59 -14.14
N LEU A 67 -1.77 -4.87 -13.95
CA LEU A 67 -1.41 -3.66 -14.70
C LEU A 67 -0.94 -3.99 -16.12
#